data_AF-A0A1R3TUK2-F1
#
_entry.id   AF-A0A1R3TUK2-F1
#
_cell.length_a   1.000
_cell.length_b   1.000
_cell.length_c   1.000
_cell.angle_alpha   90.00
_cell.angle_beta   90.00
_cell.angle_gamma   90.00
#
_symmetry.space_group_name_H-M   'P 1'
#
loop_
_entity.id
_entity.type
_entity.pdbx_description
1 polymer ?
#
loop_
_entity_poly.entity_id
_entity_poly.type
_entity_poly.pdbx_seq_one_letter_code
_entity_poly.pdbx_strand_id
1 'polypeptide(L)'
;MQGNSTLSRVLTVALVSVSLAACTTSGGYFSPQASMDAANLQAPAADAVAADMVARLAEQVGPGTGTIVLKADKTAFASAFDKHLREWGYAVDPAATGPKAIALAYTVDSLDGDVIVRVSTPGVELARQYQATTTGAVASSPLSIMKHGET
;
A
#
# COMPACT_ATOMS: atom_id res chain seq x y z
N MET A 1 40.08 -14.50 -34.74
CA MET A 1 38.92 -14.98 -33.95
C MET A 1 38.63 -14.09 -32.71
N GLN A 2 38.92 -12.78 -32.75
CA GLN A 2 38.78 -11.87 -31.58
C GLN A 2 37.47 -11.06 -31.54
N GLY A 3 36.79 -10.85 -32.68
CA GLY A 3 35.60 -9.99 -32.75
C GLY A 3 34.32 -10.56 -32.11
N ASN A 4 34.19 -11.88 -32.02
CA ASN A 4 32.96 -12.52 -31.51
C ASN A 4 32.88 -12.53 -29.97
N SER A 5 34.03 -12.52 -29.29
CA SER A 5 34.12 -12.58 -27.82
C SER A 5 33.85 -11.22 -27.15
N THR A 6 34.34 -10.13 -27.75
CA THR A 6 34.08 -8.76 -27.27
C THR A 6 32.64 -8.34 -27.49
N LEU A 7 32.05 -8.68 -28.65
CA LEU A 7 30.64 -8.40 -28.94
C LEU A 7 29.69 -9.16 -28.01
N SER A 8 30.00 -10.44 -27.74
CA SER A 8 29.23 -11.28 -26.79
C SER A 8 29.29 -10.73 -25.36
N ARG A 9 30.47 -10.27 -24.90
CA ARG A 9 30.63 -9.65 -23.57
C ARG A 9 29.85 -8.34 -23.43
N VAL A 10 29.86 -7.49 -24.45
CA VAL A 10 29.10 -6.23 -24.46
C VAL A 10 27.59 -6.52 -24.41
N LEU A 11 27.12 -7.52 -25.16
CA LEU A 11 25.71 -7.92 -25.14
C LEU A 11 25.27 -8.44 -23.76
N THR A 12 26.09 -9.26 -23.10
CA THR A 12 25.79 -9.77 -21.75
C THR A 12 25.76 -8.65 -20.72
N VAL A 13 26.71 -7.71 -20.77
CA VAL A 13 26.74 -6.55 -19.86
C VAL A 13 25.53 -5.65 -20.11
N ALA A 14 25.15 -5.41 -21.37
CA ALA A 14 23.96 -4.65 -21.73
C ALA A 14 22.67 -5.32 -21.21
N LEU A 15 22.56 -6.65 -21.33
CA LEU A 15 21.40 -7.39 -20.87
C LEU A 15 21.26 -7.35 -19.34
N VAL A 16 22.38 -7.53 -18.61
CA VAL A 16 22.42 -7.42 -17.15
C VAL A 16 22.09 -5.99 -16.69
N SER A 17 22.62 -4.96 -17.35
CA SER A 17 22.36 -3.57 -16.96
C SER A 17 20.93 -3.11 -17.22
N VAL A 18 20.26 -3.60 -18.28
CA VAL A 18 18.83 -3.35 -18.50
C VAL A 18 17.96 -4.01 -17.41
N SER A 19 18.41 -5.14 -16.87
CA SER A 19 17.66 -5.88 -15.84
C SER A 19 17.59 -5.11 -14.51
N LEU A 20 18.59 -4.27 -14.20
CA LEU A 20 18.66 -3.48 -12.97
C LEU A 20 17.79 -2.22 -12.98
N ALA A 21 17.33 -1.76 -14.15
CA ALA A 21 16.50 -0.54 -14.28
C ALA A 21 14.99 -0.79 -14.08
N ALA A 22 14.56 -2.02 -13.77
CA ALA A 22 13.15 -2.39 -13.72
C ALA A 22 12.41 -1.96 -12.43
N CYS A 23 13.10 -1.44 -11.41
CA CYS A 23 12.46 -0.90 -10.20
C CYS A 23 11.89 0.50 -10.45
N THR A 24 10.87 0.60 -11.32
CA THR A 24 10.10 1.83 -11.51
C THR A 24 8.77 1.71 -10.77
N THR A 25 8.54 2.55 -9.77
CA THR A 25 7.20 2.75 -9.18
C THR A 25 6.45 3.74 -10.06
N SER A 26 5.61 3.24 -10.96
CA SER A 26 4.76 4.08 -11.80
C SER A 26 3.65 4.73 -10.94
N GLY A 27 3.57 6.07 -10.96
CA GLY A 27 2.49 6.83 -10.32
C GLY A 27 2.84 7.53 -9.00
N GLY A 28 4.08 7.43 -8.53
CA GLY A 28 4.51 8.04 -7.26
C GLY A 28 4.18 7.17 -6.04
N TYR A 29 4.77 7.52 -4.89
CA TYR A 29 4.74 6.70 -3.68
C TYR A 29 3.33 6.56 -3.05
N PHE A 30 2.43 7.51 -3.31
CA PHE A 30 1.03 7.51 -2.84
C PHE A 30 0.04 7.09 -3.95
N SER A 31 0.55 6.55 -5.06
CA SER A 31 -0.28 6.07 -6.17
C SER A 31 -1.22 4.99 -5.68
N PRO A 32 -2.55 5.11 -5.84
CA PRO A 32 -3.47 4.04 -5.48
C PRO A 32 -3.09 2.72 -6.13
N GLN A 33 -2.56 2.76 -7.36
CA GLN A 33 -2.11 1.60 -8.14
C GLN A 33 -0.94 0.84 -7.50
N ALA A 34 -0.18 1.47 -6.60
CA ALA A 34 0.85 0.80 -5.83
C ALA A 34 0.28 -0.11 -4.73
N SER A 35 -1.04 -0.09 -4.50
CA SER A 35 -1.65 -0.87 -3.44
C SER A 35 -1.51 -2.37 -3.67
N MET A 36 -1.09 -3.12 -2.65
CA MET A 36 -0.94 -4.57 -2.73
C MET A 36 -1.13 -5.27 -1.38
N ASP A 37 -1.65 -6.49 -1.43
CA ASP A 37 -1.66 -7.42 -0.31
C ASP A 37 -0.83 -8.64 -0.68
N ALA A 38 0.48 -8.56 -0.41
CA ALA A 38 1.44 -9.63 -0.67
C ALA A 38 1.36 -10.73 0.39
N ALA A 39 0.97 -10.39 1.63
CA ALA A 39 0.73 -11.36 2.69
C ALA A 39 -0.51 -12.24 2.44
N ASN A 40 -1.42 -11.79 1.56
CA ASN A 40 -2.67 -12.45 1.20
C ASN A 40 -3.48 -12.82 2.45
N LEU A 41 -3.86 -11.78 3.20
CA LEU A 41 -4.55 -11.95 4.48
C LEU A 41 -5.86 -12.73 4.31
N GLN A 42 -6.13 -13.63 5.25
CA GLN A 42 -7.44 -14.27 5.35
C GLN A 42 -8.49 -13.26 5.82
N ALA A 43 -9.75 -13.45 5.42
CA ALA A 43 -10.81 -12.48 5.65
C ALA A 43 -10.95 -12.00 7.11
N PRO A 44 -10.87 -12.84 8.16
CA PRO A 44 -10.97 -12.37 9.54
C PRO A 44 -9.81 -11.45 9.95
N ALA A 45 -8.57 -11.81 9.56
CA ALA A 45 -7.40 -10.98 9.83
C ALA A 45 -7.44 -9.68 9.02
N ALA A 46 -7.81 -9.76 7.73
CA ALA A 46 -7.98 -8.62 6.85
C ALA A 46 -8.98 -7.60 7.42
N ASP A 47 -10.14 -8.04 7.89
CA ASP A 47 -11.17 -7.17 8.49
C ASP A 47 -10.68 -6.47 9.76
N ALA A 48 -10.02 -7.21 10.66
CA ALA A 48 -9.46 -6.65 11.89
C ALA A 48 -8.36 -5.61 11.63
N VAL A 49 -7.44 -5.91 10.71
CA VAL A 49 -6.35 -4.98 10.34
C VAL A 49 -6.88 -3.74 9.62
N ALA A 50 -7.82 -3.92 8.68
CA ALA A 50 -8.44 -2.82 7.96
C ALA A 50 -9.20 -1.88 8.91
N ALA A 51 -9.96 -2.44 9.87
CA ALA A 51 -10.67 -1.66 10.88
C ALA A 51 -9.72 -0.78 11.72
N ASP A 52 -8.60 -1.33 12.22
CA ASP A 52 -7.62 -0.54 12.98
C ASP A 52 -7.02 0.55 12.09
N MET A 53 -6.47 0.20 10.92
CA MET A 53 -5.77 1.16 10.07
C MET A 53 -6.67 2.29 9.57
N VAL A 54 -7.94 2.02 9.26
CA VAL A 54 -8.90 3.08 8.88
C VAL A 54 -9.24 3.97 10.08
N ALA A 55 -9.41 3.41 11.27
CA ALA A 55 -9.63 4.22 12.48
C ALA A 55 -8.43 5.13 12.75
N ARG A 56 -7.20 4.61 12.63
CA ARG A 56 -5.97 5.41 12.75
C ARG A 56 -5.88 6.49 11.66
N LEU A 57 -6.29 6.19 10.44
CA LEU A 57 -6.35 7.17 9.36
C LEU A 57 -7.33 8.31 9.69
N ALA A 58 -8.55 7.98 10.11
CA ALA A 58 -9.56 8.96 10.48
C ALA A 58 -9.15 9.88 11.64
N GLU A 59 -8.34 9.38 12.58
CA GLU A 59 -7.74 10.22 13.62
C GLU A 59 -6.74 11.24 13.07
N GLN A 60 -6.05 10.93 11.97
CA GLN A 60 -5.05 11.83 11.37
C GLN A 60 -5.64 12.80 10.33
N VAL A 61 -6.59 12.35 9.52
CA VAL A 61 -7.14 13.14 8.38
C VAL A 61 -8.58 13.60 8.59
N GLY A 62 -9.21 13.20 9.69
CA GLY A 62 -10.61 13.48 10.03
C GLY A 62 -11.60 12.54 9.31
N PRO A 63 -12.70 12.13 9.97
CA PRO A 63 -13.69 11.24 9.37
C PRO A 63 -14.46 11.93 8.23
N GLY A 64 -14.64 11.22 7.11
CA GLY A 64 -15.47 11.69 5.98
C GLY A 64 -15.02 13.01 5.34
N THR A 65 -13.75 13.38 5.45
CA THR A 65 -13.23 14.67 4.97
C THR A 65 -13.07 14.77 3.45
N GLY A 66 -13.20 13.65 2.72
CA GLY A 66 -13.07 13.60 1.27
C GLY A 66 -13.46 12.27 0.63
N THR A 67 -13.10 12.13 -0.64
CA THR A 67 -13.29 10.91 -1.42
C THR A 67 -11.96 10.18 -1.54
N ILE A 68 -11.87 8.96 -1.00
CA ILE A 68 -10.68 8.12 -1.13
C ILE A 68 -10.62 7.55 -2.55
N VAL A 69 -9.49 7.79 -3.21
CA VAL A 69 -9.14 7.12 -4.46
C VAL A 69 -8.39 5.84 -4.09
N LEU A 70 -9.11 4.72 -4.08
CA LEU A 70 -8.59 3.40 -3.74
C LEU A 70 -8.47 2.55 -5.00
N LYS A 71 -7.38 1.78 -5.15
CA LYS A 71 -7.29 0.80 -6.23
C LYS A 71 -8.33 -0.30 -6.01
N ALA A 72 -9.16 -0.54 -7.02
CA ALA A 72 -10.05 -1.68 -7.03
C ALA A 72 -9.24 -2.97 -7.20
N ASP A 73 -9.29 -3.86 -6.21
CA ASP A 73 -8.84 -5.24 -6.35
C ASP A 73 -9.76 -6.22 -5.59
N LYS A 74 -9.44 -7.52 -5.66
CA LYS A 74 -10.27 -8.61 -5.12
C LYS A 74 -9.66 -9.28 -3.88
N THR A 75 -8.67 -8.64 -3.25
CA THR A 75 -8.07 -9.16 -2.02
C THR A 75 -9.04 -9.00 -0.85
N ALA A 76 -8.94 -9.88 0.14
CA ALA A 76 -9.77 -9.77 1.33
C ALA A 76 -9.52 -8.44 2.07
N PHE A 77 -8.25 -8.00 2.09
CA PHE A 77 -7.87 -6.71 2.66
C PHE A 77 -8.51 -5.53 1.94
N ALA A 78 -8.46 -5.46 0.61
CA ALA A 78 -9.06 -4.34 -0.13
C ALA A 78 -10.57 -4.21 0.13
N SER A 79 -11.28 -5.34 0.11
CA SER A 79 -12.73 -5.35 0.35
C SER A 79 -13.07 -4.90 1.76
N ALA A 80 -12.30 -5.32 2.77
CA ALA A 80 -12.48 -4.88 4.14
C ALA A 80 -12.11 -3.40 4.30
N PHE A 81 -11.03 -2.96 3.68
CA PHE A 81 -10.56 -1.58 3.73
C PHE A 81 -11.57 -0.60 3.13
N ASP A 82 -12.13 -0.90 1.94
CA ASP A 82 -13.23 -0.11 1.33
C ASP A 82 -14.44 -0.02 2.28
N LYS A 83 -14.89 -1.17 2.81
CA LYS A 83 -16.00 -1.23 3.77
C LYS A 83 -15.76 -0.31 4.97
N HIS A 84 -14.63 -0.45 5.66
CA HIS A 84 -14.31 0.35 6.85
C HIS A 84 -14.14 1.84 6.53
N LEU A 85 -13.57 2.19 5.37
CA LEU A 85 -13.52 3.59 4.91
C LEU A 85 -14.93 4.19 4.81
N ARG A 86 -15.87 3.45 4.21
CA ARG A 86 -17.26 3.92 4.09
C ARG A 86 -17.96 4.02 5.44
N GLU A 87 -17.71 3.09 6.36
CA GLU A 87 -18.23 3.12 7.74
C GLU A 87 -17.71 4.35 8.52
N TRP A 88 -16.48 4.78 8.25
CA TRP A 88 -15.91 6.03 8.79
C TRP A 88 -16.35 7.30 8.03
N GLY A 89 -17.28 7.17 7.09
CA GLY A 89 -17.93 8.29 6.40
C GLY A 89 -17.20 8.78 5.14
N TYR A 90 -16.15 8.10 4.69
CA TYR A 90 -15.51 8.45 3.42
C TYR A 90 -16.34 7.96 2.23
N ALA A 91 -16.36 8.77 1.17
CA ALA A 91 -16.69 8.23 -0.14
C ALA A 91 -15.48 7.46 -0.68
N VAL A 92 -15.70 6.35 -1.40
CA VAL A 92 -14.63 5.62 -2.09
C VAL A 92 -14.99 5.52 -3.56
N ASP A 93 -14.13 6.09 -4.41
CA ASP A 93 -14.29 6.11 -5.87
C ASP A 93 -12.91 6.06 -6.54
N PRO A 94 -12.57 4.99 -7.28
CA PRO A 94 -11.28 4.84 -7.96
C PRO A 94 -11.05 5.87 -9.08
N ALA A 95 -12.10 6.55 -9.56
CA ALA A 95 -12.02 7.55 -10.61
C ALA A 95 -12.10 9.00 -10.10
N ALA A 96 -12.19 9.21 -8.78
CA ALA A 96 -12.33 10.54 -8.21
C ALA A 96 -11.09 11.42 -8.50
N THR A 97 -11.35 12.70 -8.77
CA THR A 97 -10.34 13.72 -9.06
C THR A 97 -10.68 15.03 -8.34
N GLY A 98 -9.74 15.97 -8.32
CA GLY A 98 -9.93 17.30 -7.74
C GLY A 98 -9.51 17.42 -6.28
N PRO A 99 -9.76 18.58 -5.64
CA PRO A 99 -9.11 18.95 -4.37
C PRO A 99 -9.59 18.16 -3.15
N LYS A 100 -10.71 17.43 -3.26
CA LYS A 100 -11.23 16.55 -2.21
C LYS A 100 -10.91 15.07 -2.44
N ALA A 101 -10.23 14.75 -3.54
CA ALA A 101 -9.78 13.40 -3.82
C ALA A 101 -8.52 13.11 -3.01
N ILE A 102 -8.57 12.08 -2.17
CA ILE A 102 -7.46 11.65 -1.33
C ILE A 102 -6.90 10.38 -1.96
N ALA A 103 -5.78 10.50 -2.67
CA ALA A 103 -5.06 9.34 -3.16
C ALA A 103 -4.59 8.49 -1.97
N LEU A 104 -4.93 7.20 -1.99
CA LEU A 104 -4.55 6.29 -0.93
C LEU A 104 -3.92 5.04 -1.51
N ALA A 105 -2.71 4.75 -1.04
CA ALA A 105 -2.01 3.49 -1.28
C ALA A 105 -1.94 2.67 0.01
N TYR A 106 -1.90 1.35 -0.10
CA TYR A 106 -1.55 0.47 1.02
C TYR A 106 -0.59 -0.64 0.62
N THR A 107 0.27 -1.08 1.54
CA THR A 107 0.98 -2.36 1.39
C THR A 107 0.71 -3.25 2.58
N VAL A 108 0.49 -4.53 2.33
CA VAL A 108 0.37 -5.56 3.35
C VAL A 108 1.41 -6.63 3.02
N ASP A 109 2.44 -6.70 3.84
CA ASP A 109 3.60 -7.57 3.63
C ASP A 109 3.83 -8.46 4.85
N SER A 110 4.52 -9.58 4.67
CA SER A 110 4.94 -10.44 5.77
C SER A 110 6.38 -10.11 6.16
N LEU A 111 6.63 -9.93 7.46
CA LEU A 111 7.96 -9.69 8.02
C LEU A 111 8.09 -10.45 9.34
N ASP A 112 9.05 -11.37 9.41
CA ASP A 112 9.39 -12.14 10.61
C ASP A 112 8.20 -12.85 11.29
N GLY A 113 7.26 -13.36 10.49
CA GLY A 113 6.06 -14.07 10.97
C GLY A 113 4.88 -13.15 11.33
N ASP A 114 5.13 -11.85 11.43
CA ASP A 114 4.10 -10.82 11.54
C ASP A 114 3.72 -10.27 10.16
N VAL A 115 2.65 -9.50 10.13
CA VAL A 115 2.20 -8.75 8.96
C VAL A 115 2.46 -7.28 9.22
N ILE A 116 3.18 -6.61 8.33
CA ILE A 116 3.34 -5.16 8.35
C ILE A 116 2.36 -4.54 7.36
N VAL A 117 1.58 -3.57 7.85
CA VAL A 117 0.67 -2.79 7.02
C VAL A 117 1.11 -1.35 7.00
N ARG A 118 1.16 -0.80 5.79
CA ARG A 118 1.42 0.61 5.52
C ARG A 118 0.24 1.19 4.77
N VAL A 119 -0.22 2.37 5.18
CA VAL A 119 -1.28 3.15 4.51
C VAL A 119 -0.72 4.54 4.27
N SER A 120 -0.70 4.98 3.02
CA SER A 120 -0.03 6.21 2.61
C SER A 120 -1.00 7.09 1.82
N THR A 121 -1.06 8.36 2.22
CA THR A 121 -1.75 9.45 1.53
C THR A 121 -0.76 10.59 1.30
N PRO A 122 -1.06 11.59 0.45
CA PRO A 122 -0.16 12.73 0.26
C PRO A 122 0.24 13.47 1.53
N GLY A 123 -0.61 13.49 2.57
CA GLY A 123 -0.35 14.22 3.82
C GLY A 123 0.18 13.36 4.97
N VAL A 124 -0.10 12.06 4.97
CA VAL A 124 0.29 11.16 6.07
C VAL A 124 0.54 9.74 5.59
N GLU A 125 1.56 9.10 6.16
CA GLU A 125 1.77 7.66 6.13
C GLU A 125 1.65 7.06 7.53
N LEU A 126 0.96 5.93 7.60
CA LEU A 126 0.77 5.11 8.79
C LEU A 126 1.42 3.76 8.57
N ALA A 127 2.10 3.24 9.58
CA ALA A 127 2.63 1.88 9.54
C ALA A 127 2.46 1.17 10.89
N ARG A 128 2.08 -0.11 10.86
CA ARG A 128 1.97 -0.95 12.06
C ARG A 128 2.16 -2.42 11.73
N GLN A 129 2.72 -3.18 12.66
CA GLN A 129 2.78 -4.64 12.61
C GLN A 129 1.62 -5.30 13.36
N TYR A 130 1.24 -6.49 12.88
CA TYR A 130 0.17 -7.30 13.40
C TYR A 130 0.58 -8.77 13.48
N GLN A 131 0.19 -9.43 14.57
CA GLN A 131 0.09 -10.88 14.63
C GLN A 131 -1.26 -11.30 14.03
N ALA A 132 -1.23 -11.82 12.80
CA ALA A 132 -2.41 -12.34 12.12
C ALA A 132 -2.70 -13.79 12.54
N THR A 133 -3.97 -14.10 12.75
CA THR A 133 -4.48 -15.43 13.13
C THR A 133 -5.63 -15.82 12.21
N THR A 134 -6.11 -17.06 12.34
CA THR A 134 -7.27 -17.53 11.56
C THR A 134 -8.58 -16.83 11.93
N THR A 135 -8.65 -16.18 13.09
CA THR A 135 -9.88 -15.54 13.60
C THR A 135 -9.82 -14.02 13.65
N GLY A 136 -8.67 -13.42 13.32
CA GLY A 136 -8.47 -11.98 13.44
C GLY A 136 -7.00 -11.59 13.44
N ALA A 137 -6.69 -10.37 13.86
CA ALA A 137 -5.32 -9.89 14.03
C ALA A 137 -5.22 -8.98 15.25
N VAL A 138 -4.04 -8.95 15.87
CA VAL A 138 -3.74 -8.05 16.99
C VAL A 138 -2.48 -7.25 16.67
N ALA A 139 -2.49 -5.96 16.99
CA ALA A 139 -1.32 -5.09 16.84
C ALA A 139 -0.13 -5.64 17.66
N SER A 140 1.00 -5.89 17.01
CA SER A 140 2.25 -6.31 17.64
C SER A 140 3.26 -5.18 17.79
N SER A 141 3.02 -4.02 17.16
CA SER A 141 3.81 -2.80 17.31
C SER A 141 2.96 -1.57 17.66
N PRO A 142 3.59 -0.51 18.22
CA PRO A 142 3.02 0.84 18.20
C PRO A 142 2.73 1.31 16.76
N LEU A 143 1.85 2.31 16.63
CA LEU A 143 1.60 2.98 15.35
C LEU A 143 2.75 3.93 15.03
N SER A 144 3.32 3.79 13.84
CA SER A 144 4.20 4.79 13.24
C SER A 144 3.36 5.78 12.42
N ILE A 145 3.67 7.07 12.57
CA ILE A 145 3.00 8.17 11.84
C ILE A 145 4.10 9.03 11.23
N MET A 146 4.07 9.19 9.91
CA MET A 146 4.92 10.12 9.18
C MET A 146 4.02 11.17 8.54
N LYS A 147 4.18 12.44 8.94
CA LYS A 147 3.50 13.57 8.30
C LYS A 147 4.37 14.11 7.18
N HIS A 148 3.77 14.33 6.03
CA HIS A 148 4.43 14.90 4.88
C HIS A 148 4.23 16.43 4.92
N GLY A 149 5.29 17.18 4.67
CA GLY A 149 5.21 18.64 4.63
C GLY A 149 4.42 19.11 3.41
N GLU A 150 3.55 20.08 3.60
CA GLU A 150 2.93 20.85 2.52
C GLU A 150 4.04 21.70 1.87
N THR A 151 4.40 21.41 0.62
CA THR A 151 5.22 22.32 -0.20
C THR A 151 4.33 23.18 -1.06
#